data_AF-A0AAV4J3N2-F1
#
_entry.id   AF-A0AAV4J3N2-F1
#
_cell.length_a   1.000
_cell.length_b   1.000
_cell.length_c   1.000
_cell.angle_alpha   90.00
_cell.angle_beta   90.00
_cell.angle_gamma   90.00
#
_symmetry.space_group_name_H-M   'P 1'
#
loop_
_entity.id
_entity.type
_entity.pdbx_description
1 polymer ?
#
loop_
_entity_poly.entity_id
_entity_poly.type
_entity_poly.pdbx_seq_one_letter_code
_entity_poly.pdbx_strand_id
1 'polypeptide(L)'
;MVKPEQKGTVPADIVQSIKKQLTWTAVPPTRRLNPHRNETLLYVYYDNNELNVFNRFAFTLYGGIYPVVSWTLVTLCTVFLVVKLRQSARWFQRTTCATRADTTVGQGHGINKGPGYSIKKCQGQDTSIGLDHNNSKDQRQSADKAQGHHVTDLGRKRSAQATRVTKTVVTLASLFMLFSLPSSVNIILASALREYSISGSLSFLFFLMGQISLLLNELNSAVNLLVFTATMPNFRAALLQIFSNSRL
;
A
#
# COMPACT_ATOMS: atom_id res chain seq x y z
N MET A 1 40.54 -41.06 58.40
CA MET A 1 40.82 -39.82 59.15
C MET A 1 40.68 -38.64 58.18
N VAL A 2 39.56 -37.92 58.25
CA VAL A 2 39.24 -36.82 57.33
C VAL A 2 39.50 -35.50 58.08
N LYS A 3 40.33 -34.65 57.50
CA LYS A 3 40.75 -33.36 58.06
C LYS A 3 39.58 -32.37 57.96
N PRO A 4 39.17 -31.69 59.04
CA PRO A 4 38.02 -30.79 59.00
C PRO A 4 38.33 -29.56 58.15
N GLU A 5 37.38 -29.27 57.25
CA GLU A 5 37.37 -28.17 56.29
C GLU A 5 37.25 -26.82 57.03
N GLN A 6 38.23 -25.93 56.82
CA GLN A 6 38.23 -24.59 57.40
C GLN A 6 37.13 -23.74 56.75
N LYS A 7 36.09 -23.40 57.52
CA LYS A 7 35.10 -22.38 57.15
C LYS A 7 35.77 -21.01 57.09
N GLY A 8 36.03 -20.54 55.87
CA GLY A 8 36.52 -19.19 55.60
C GLY A 8 35.55 -18.16 56.15
N THR A 9 36.01 -17.36 57.10
CA THR A 9 35.23 -16.28 57.71
C THR A 9 35.29 -15.09 56.75
N VAL A 10 34.16 -14.76 56.13
CA VAL A 10 34.05 -13.61 55.22
C VAL A 10 34.28 -12.34 56.04
N PRO A 11 35.22 -11.47 55.62
CA PRO A 11 35.58 -10.29 56.39
C PRO A 11 34.40 -9.30 56.42
N ALA A 12 34.19 -8.71 57.61
CA ALA A 12 32.97 -7.99 57.96
C ALA A 12 32.77 -6.69 57.15
N ASP A 13 33.83 -6.19 56.53
CA ASP A 13 33.85 -5.02 55.65
C ASP A 13 33.13 -5.27 54.32
N ILE A 14 33.29 -6.46 53.73
CA ILE A 14 32.59 -6.84 52.49
C ILE A 14 31.08 -6.96 52.74
N VAL A 15 30.68 -7.48 53.91
CA VAL A 15 29.26 -7.60 54.28
C VAL A 15 28.62 -6.21 54.48
N GLN A 16 29.35 -5.23 55.01
CA GLN A 16 28.85 -3.86 55.14
C GLN A 16 28.71 -3.15 53.79
N SER A 17 29.65 -3.38 52.86
CA SER A 17 29.61 -2.74 51.55
C SER A 17 28.45 -3.26 50.69
N ILE A 18 28.17 -4.57 50.76
CA ILE A 18 27.00 -5.18 50.10
C ILE A 18 25.69 -4.72 50.74
N LYS A 19 25.63 -4.59 52.08
CA LYS A 19 24.44 -4.02 52.75
C LYS A 19 24.18 -2.58 52.33
N LYS A 20 25.21 -1.73 52.24
CA LYS A 20 25.05 -0.34 51.81
C LYS A 20 24.58 -0.22 50.35
N GLN A 21 25.03 -1.10 49.46
CA GLN A 21 24.58 -1.15 48.06
C GLN A 21 23.12 -1.63 47.92
N LEU A 22 22.68 -2.60 48.73
CA LEU A 22 21.29 -3.08 48.69
C LEU A 22 20.26 -2.15 49.34
N THR A 23 20.68 -1.13 50.11
CA THR A 23 19.73 -0.25 50.83
C THR A 23 19.17 0.89 49.96
N TRP A 24 19.66 1.08 48.73
CA TRP A 24 19.29 2.24 47.91
C TRP A 24 18.05 2.10 47.02
N THR A 25 17.41 0.92 46.94
CA THR A 25 16.25 0.74 46.03
C THR A 25 15.10 -0.05 46.63
N ALA A 26 14.80 0.17 47.90
CA ALA A 26 13.58 -0.37 48.51
C ALA A 26 12.98 0.65 49.48
N VAL A 27 12.44 1.75 48.93
CA VAL A 27 11.39 2.49 49.67
C VAL A 27 10.20 1.55 49.75
N PRO A 28 9.80 1.06 50.94
CA PRO A 28 8.68 0.15 51.06
C PRO A 28 7.43 0.85 50.54
N PRO A 29 6.67 0.26 49.61
CA PRO A 29 5.46 0.88 49.08
C PRO A 29 4.49 1.10 50.25
N THR A 30 4.29 2.36 50.64
CA THR A 30 3.35 2.72 51.68
C THR A 30 1.93 2.47 51.18
N ARG A 31 1.43 1.24 51.39
CA ARG A 31 0.02 0.91 51.18
C ARG A 31 -0.81 1.64 52.24
N ARG A 32 -1.36 2.79 51.88
CA ARG A 32 -2.39 3.45 52.68
C ARG A 32 -3.73 2.92 52.19
N LEU A 33 -4.32 2.00 52.95
CA LEU A 33 -5.67 1.52 52.70
C LEU A 33 -6.63 2.62 53.16
N ASN A 34 -7.50 3.11 52.27
CA ASN A 34 -8.50 4.10 52.63
C ASN A 34 -9.80 3.37 53.01
N PRO A 35 -10.14 3.26 54.31
CA PRO A 35 -11.20 2.35 54.77
C PRO A 35 -12.60 2.76 54.32
N HIS A 36 -12.80 4.03 53.96
CA HIS A 36 -14.11 4.52 53.55
C HIS A 36 -14.48 4.25 52.08
N ARG A 37 -13.50 3.92 51.24
CA ARG A 37 -13.71 3.71 49.79
C ARG A 37 -13.27 2.35 49.27
N ASN A 38 -12.64 1.50 50.09
CA ASN A 38 -12.03 0.24 49.64
C ASN A 38 -11.09 0.39 48.44
N GLU A 39 -10.53 1.59 48.24
CA GLU A 39 -9.58 1.87 47.18
C GLU A 39 -8.16 1.70 47.71
N THR A 40 -7.38 0.85 47.05
CA THR A 40 -5.95 0.69 47.34
C THR A 40 -5.18 1.66 46.45
N LEU A 41 -4.85 2.84 46.98
CA LEU A 41 -4.13 3.86 46.24
C LEU A 41 -2.62 3.58 46.30
N LEU A 42 -2.07 3.07 45.19
CA LEU A 42 -0.64 2.83 45.02
C LEU A 42 0.01 4.09 44.44
N TYR A 43 0.67 4.88 45.27
CA TYR A 43 1.50 6.00 44.82
C TYR A 43 2.85 5.46 44.35
N VAL A 44 3.02 5.35 43.04
CA VAL A 44 4.33 5.07 42.45
C VAL A 44 5.03 6.40 42.24
N TYR A 45 5.97 6.74 43.14
CA TYR A 45 6.85 7.90 42.99
C TYR A 45 7.91 7.53 41.96
N TYR A 46 7.73 7.99 40.72
CA TYR A 46 8.79 7.96 39.72
C TYR A 46 9.67 9.19 39.91
N ASP A 47 10.97 9.00 40.02
CA ASP A 47 11.92 10.11 39.96
C ASP A 47 11.86 10.69 38.54
N ASN A 48 11.22 11.85 38.43
CA ASN A 48 10.65 12.33 37.17
C ASN A 48 11.69 12.87 36.19
N ASN A 49 12.95 13.09 36.59
CA ASN A 49 13.91 13.75 35.72
C ASN A 49 14.47 12.83 34.64
N GLU A 50 14.87 11.60 34.99
CA GLU A 50 15.42 10.63 34.04
C GLU A 50 14.31 9.98 33.19
N LEU A 51 13.17 9.61 33.79
CA LEU A 51 12.06 9.00 33.06
C LEU A 51 11.37 9.96 32.08
N ASN A 52 11.38 11.27 32.33
CA ASN A 52 10.78 12.23 31.40
C ASN A 52 11.51 12.27 30.05
N VAL A 53 12.83 12.10 30.04
CA VAL A 53 13.60 12.09 28.78
C VAL A 53 13.27 10.84 27.97
N PHE A 54 13.27 9.68 28.63
CA PHE A 54 12.95 8.42 27.97
C PHE A 54 11.50 8.37 27.48
N ASN A 55 10.53 8.78 28.31
CA ASN A 55 9.12 8.80 27.92
C ASN A 55 8.90 9.75 26.74
N ARG A 56 9.56 10.91 26.73
CA ARG A 56 9.48 11.87 25.62
C ARG A 56 10.09 11.32 24.35
N PHE A 57 11.25 10.65 24.45
CA PHE A 57 11.87 9.99 23.31
C PHE A 57 11.02 8.83 22.78
N ALA A 58 10.50 7.97 23.67
CA ALA A 58 9.61 6.87 23.31
C ALA A 58 8.34 7.40 22.64
N PHE A 59 7.71 8.44 23.17
CA PHE A 59 6.52 9.05 22.57
C PHE A 59 6.81 9.65 21.19
N THR A 60 7.96 10.31 21.00
CA THR A 60 8.36 10.83 19.68
C THR A 60 8.67 9.70 18.68
N LEU A 61 9.38 8.67 19.13
CA LEU A 61 9.83 7.59 18.26
C LEU A 61 8.68 6.65 17.86
N TYR A 62 7.83 6.26 18.82
CA TYR A 62 6.67 5.41 18.57
C TYR A 62 5.47 6.18 18.00
N GLY A 63 5.25 7.43 18.44
CA GLY A 63 4.10 8.23 18.02
C GLY A 63 4.31 9.02 16.73
N GLY A 64 5.55 9.38 16.41
CA GLY A 64 5.88 10.20 15.23
C GLY A 64 6.69 9.45 14.18
N ILE A 65 7.86 8.94 14.56
CA ILE A 65 8.84 8.40 13.59
C ILE A 65 8.36 7.07 13.00
N TYR A 66 7.94 6.12 13.85
CA TYR A 66 7.55 4.78 13.40
C TYR A 66 6.37 4.79 12.40
N PRO A 67 5.27 5.54 12.62
CA PRO A 67 4.19 5.66 11.65
C PRO A 67 4.65 6.28 10.31
N VAL A 68 5.50 7.30 10.35
CA VAL A 68 6.01 7.96 9.13
C VAL A 68 6.94 7.04 8.34
N VAL A 69 7.86 6.33 9.01
CA VAL A 69 8.75 5.35 8.36
C VAL A 69 7.95 4.19 7.78
N SER A 70 6.98 3.65 8.51
CA SER A 70 6.09 2.60 8.02
C SER A 70 5.30 3.05 6.79
N TRP A 71 4.68 4.24 6.84
CA TRP A 71 3.92 4.80 5.73
C TRP A 71 4.78 5.07 4.49
N THR A 72 5.96 5.66 4.66
CA THR A 72 6.90 5.91 3.56
C THR A 72 7.39 4.61 2.93
N LEU A 73 7.71 3.59 3.72
CA LEU A 73 8.14 2.28 3.23
C LEU A 73 7.04 1.60 2.40
N VAL A 74 5.80 1.61 2.89
CA VAL A 74 4.62 1.06 2.17
C VAL A 74 4.38 1.82 0.87
N THR A 75 4.49 3.14 0.91
CA THR A 75 4.37 4.02 -0.26
C THR A 75 5.42 3.71 -1.31
N LEU A 76 6.69 3.67 -0.92
CA LEU A 76 7.80 3.34 -1.81
C LEU A 76 7.67 1.94 -2.40
N CYS A 77 7.29 0.97 -1.58
CA CYS A 77 7.00 -0.40 -2.02
C CYS A 77 5.89 -0.42 -3.08
N THR A 78 4.79 0.30 -2.84
CA THR A 78 3.65 0.38 -3.77
C THR A 78 4.06 1.02 -5.10
N VAL A 79 4.79 2.14 -5.06
CA VAL A 79 5.30 2.80 -6.27
C VAL A 79 6.21 1.86 -7.06
N PHE A 80 7.11 1.15 -6.38
CA PHE A 80 8.02 0.20 -7.03
C PHE A 80 7.25 -0.94 -7.71
N LEU A 81 6.26 -1.53 -7.03
CA LEU A 81 5.39 -2.56 -7.60
C LEU A 81 4.65 -2.04 -8.83
N VAL A 82 4.09 -0.83 -8.76
CA VAL A 82 3.41 -0.20 -9.90
C VAL A 82 4.36 0.00 -11.08
N VAL A 83 5.58 0.49 -10.85
CA VAL A 83 6.58 0.68 -11.91
C VAL A 83 6.99 -0.65 -12.53
N LYS A 84 7.27 -1.68 -11.72
CA LYS A 84 7.59 -3.03 -12.19
C LYS A 84 6.46 -3.63 -13.01
N LEU A 85 5.22 -3.49 -12.57
CA LEU A 85 4.04 -3.96 -13.30
C LEU A 85 3.89 -3.26 -14.65
N ARG A 86 4.10 -1.93 -14.71
CA ARG A 86 4.07 -1.17 -15.98
C ARG A 86 5.18 -1.57 -16.93
N GLN A 87 6.39 -1.83 -16.43
CA GLN A 87 7.52 -2.29 -17.24
C GLN A 87 7.25 -3.69 -17.80
N SER A 88 6.74 -4.61 -16.97
CA SER A 88 6.33 -5.95 -17.39
C SER A 88 5.27 -5.88 -18.49
N ALA A 89 4.22 -5.08 -18.31
CA ALA A 89 3.19 -4.87 -19.32
C ALA A 89 3.74 -4.32 -20.65
N ARG A 90 4.70 -3.39 -20.60
CA ARG A 90 5.37 -2.84 -21.80
C ARG A 90 6.21 -3.88 -22.52
N TRP A 91 6.84 -4.80 -21.80
CA TRP A 91 7.65 -5.86 -22.42
C TRP A 91 6.79 -6.80 -23.28
N PHE A 92 5.60 -7.20 -22.80
CA PHE A 92 4.67 -8.03 -23.56
C PHE A 92 4.14 -7.35 -24.84
N GLN A 93 4.03 -6.02 -24.85
CA GLN A 93 3.63 -5.27 -26.05
C GLN A 93 4.70 -5.32 -27.14
N ARG A 94 5.99 -5.36 -26.76
CA ARG A 94 7.10 -5.42 -27.72
C ARG A 94 7.24 -6.80 -28.36
N THR A 95 7.03 -7.87 -27.60
CA THR A 95 7.16 -9.25 -28.10
C THR A 95 6.02 -9.65 -29.04
N THR A 96 4.82 -9.12 -28.85
CA THR A 96 3.64 -9.43 -29.69
C THR A 96 3.60 -8.70 -31.03
N CYS A 97 4.27 -7.54 -31.17
CA CYS A 97 4.34 -6.82 -32.44
C CYS A 97 5.39 -7.39 -33.41
N ALA A 98 6.48 -7.97 -32.90
CA ALA A 98 7.55 -8.52 -33.73
C ALA A 98 7.10 -9.73 -34.57
N THR A 99 6.22 -10.59 -34.03
CA THR A 99 5.75 -11.81 -34.71
C THR A 99 4.85 -11.55 -35.92
N ARG A 100 4.25 -10.36 -36.07
CA ARG A 100 3.33 -10.06 -37.18
C ARG A 100 4.02 -9.57 -38.45
N ALA A 101 5.26 -9.11 -38.37
CA ALA A 101 5.97 -8.57 -39.53
C ALA A 101 6.48 -9.67 -40.48
N ASP A 102 6.61 -10.91 -40.02
CA ASP A 102 7.32 -11.97 -40.77
C ASP A 102 6.40 -12.87 -41.62
N THR A 103 5.08 -12.74 -41.51
CA THR A 103 4.12 -13.60 -42.26
C THR A 103 3.67 -13.01 -43.61
N THR A 104 4.38 -12.02 -44.16
CA THR A 104 4.08 -11.44 -45.49
C THR A 104 5.06 -11.87 -46.59
N VAL A 105 5.77 -12.99 -46.42
CA VAL A 105 6.59 -13.58 -47.48
C VAL A 105 5.93 -14.84 -48.04
N GLY A 106 5.51 -14.73 -49.29
CA GLY A 106 4.82 -15.73 -50.10
C GLY A 106 3.44 -15.20 -50.47
N GLN A 107 3.29 -14.32 -51.46
CA GLN A 107 3.43 -14.70 -52.87
C GLN A 107 3.33 -13.41 -53.73
N GLY A 108 4.37 -13.06 -54.50
CA GLY A 108 4.34 -11.86 -55.33
C GLY A 108 5.69 -11.46 -55.90
N HIS A 109 6.06 -12.10 -56.99
CA HIS A 109 7.19 -11.78 -57.87
C HIS A 109 7.04 -10.33 -58.40
N GLY A 110 8.00 -9.44 -58.12
CA GLY A 110 7.93 -8.05 -58.60
C GLY A 110 9.14 -7.22 -58.18
N ILE A 111 10.06 -7.04 -59.11
CA ILE A 111 11.30 -6.25 -59.03
C ILE A 111 10.96 -4.77 -58.82
N ASN A 112 11.35 -4.15 -57.70
CA ASN A 112 11.84 -2.76 -57.73
C ASN A 112 12.62 -2.34 -56.47
N LYS A 113 13.74 -1.66 -56.71
CA LYS A 113 14.71 -1.17 -55.74
C LYS A 113 14.28 0.21 -55.22
N GLY A 114 14.34 0.40 -53.90
CA GLY A 114 14.28 1.73 -53.29
C GLY A 114 14.64 1.68 -51.80
N PRO A 115 15.73 2.34 -51.35
CA PRO A 115 16.09 2.38 -49.94
C PRO A 115 15.36 3.56 -49.28
N GLY A 116 14.34 3.25 -48.50
CA GLY A 116 13.57 4.23 -47.75
C GLY A 116 12.97 3.61 -46.50
N TYR A 117 13.80 3.33 -45.50
CA TYR A 117 13.37 2.76 -44.22
C TYR A 117 12.63 3.82 -43.41
N SER A 118 11.34 3.98 -43.69
CA SER A 118 10.43 4.76 -42.87
C SER A 118 9.89 3.85 -41.77
N ILE A 119 10.43 3.99 -40.55
CA ILE A 119 9.92 3.35 -39.34
C ILE A 119 8.52 3.93 -39.07
N LYS A 120 7.49 3.31 -39.65
CA LYS A 120 6.09 3.59 -39.33
C LYS A 120 5.84 3.14 -37.89
N LYS A 121 5.78 4.12 -36.97
CA LYS A 121 5.25 3.91 -35.61
C LYS A 121 3.83 3.37 -35.71
N CYS A 122 3.61 2.17 -35.15
CA CYS A 122 2.28 1.66 -34.84
C CYS A 122 1.66 2.50 -33.71
N GLN A 123 1.20 3.69 -34.04
CA GLN A 123 0.41 4.51 -33.13
C GLN A 123 -1.04 4.06 -33.29
N GLY A 124 -1.58 3.44 -32.25
CA GLY A 124 -2.99 3.06 -32.18
C GLY A 124 -3.84 4.31 -32.28
N GLN A 125 -4.49 4.49 -33.42
CA GLN A 125 -5.45 5.54 -33.69
C GLN A 125 -6.84 4.92 -33.54
N ASP A 126 -7.56 5.38 -32.54
CA ASP A 126 -8.91 4.95 -32.21
C ASP A 126 -9.90 5.33 -33.33
N THR A 127 -10.72 4.34 -33.68
CA THR A 127 -12.06 4.38 -34.28
C THR A 127 -12.62 5.75 -34.71
N SER A 128 -12.59 6.01 -36.01
CA SER A 128 -13.63 6.77 -36.69
C SER A 128 -14.53 5.80 -37.48
N ILE A 129 -15.81 5.82 -37.12
CA ILE A 129 -16.91 5.10 -37.74
C ILE A 129 -17.05 5.62 -39.19
N GLY A 130 -16.75 4.78 -40.17
CA GLY A 130 -17.03 5.01 -41.58
C GLY A 130 -17.94 3.90 -42.09
N LEU A 131 -19.22 4.24 -42.28
CA LEU A 131 -20.14 3.54 -43.16
C LEU A 131 -19.65 3.75 -44.60
N ASP A 132 -19.56 2.67 -45.38
CA ASP A 132 -19.95 2.56 -46.79
C ASP A 132 -19.50 1.17 -47.31
N HIS A 133 -20.41 0.26 -47.64
CA HIS A 133 -21.18 0.11 -48.89
C HIS A 133 -20.47 -0.75 -49.94
N ASN A 134 -21.04 -1.96 -50.12
CA ASN A 134 -21.14 -2.79 -51.32
C ASN A 134 -19.92 -3.00 -52.24
N ASN A 135 -19.43 -4.24 -52.31
CA ASN A 135 -19.45 -4.95 -53.59
C ASN A 135 -19.50 -6.47 -53.43
N SER A 136 -20.31 -7.07 -54.29
CA SER A 136 -20.69 -8.46 -54.38
C SER A 136 -19.80 -9.18 -55.40
N LYS A 137 -19.70 -10.50 -55.22
CA LYS A 137 -19.13 -11.53 -56.13
C LYS A 137 -17.65 -11.85 -55.92
N ASP A 138 -17.39 -12.86 -55.08
CA ASP A 138 -16.73 -14.10 -55.53
C ASP A 138 -16.87 -15.17 -54.45
N GLN A 139 -17.75 -16.13 -54.74
CA GLN A 139 -18.20 -17.18 -53.84
C GLN A 139 -17.76 -18.51 -54.43
N ARG A 140 -16.49 -18.89 -54.24
CA ARG A 140 -15.96 -20.26 -54.48
C ARG A 140 -14.49 -20.38 -54.04
N GLN A 141 -14.23 -20.30 -52.74
CA GLN A 141 -13.00 -20.79 -52.07
C GLN A 141 -13.21 -20.74 -50.55
N SER A 142 -14.20 -21.49 -50.06
CA SER A 142 -14.64 -21.42 -48.67
C SER A 142 -14.82 -22.84 -48.12
N ALA A 143 -13.73 -23.46 -47.68
CA ALA A 143 -13.79 -24.68 -46.87
C ALA A 143 -12.53 -24.86 -45.99
N ASP A 144 -11.34 -24.44 -46.44
CA ASP A 144 -10.08 -24.83 -45.76
C ASP A 144 -9.41 -23.72 -44.91
N LYS A 145 -10.07 -22.56 -44.74
CA LYS A 145 -9.50 -21.41 -44.01
C LYS A 145 -10.08 -21.19 -42.61
N ALA A 146 -10.94 -22.09 -42.13
CA ALA A 146 -11.71 -21.89 -40.90
C ALA A 146 -10.96 -22.20 -39.58
N GLN A 147 -9.85 -22.95 -39.60
CA GLN A 147 -9.17 -23.36 -38.36
C GLN A 147 -8.07 -22.40 -37.86
N GLY A 148 -7.52 -21.53 -38.71
CA GLY A 148 -6.48 -20.58 -38.28
C GLY A 148 -6.98 -19.34 -37.53
N HIS A 149 -8.27 -19.01 -37.62
CA HIS A 149 -8.79 -17.74 -37.10
C HIS A 149 -9.09 -17.78 -35.59
N HIS A 150 -9.38 -18.96 -35.02
CA HIS A 150 -9.87 -19.08 -33.63
C HIS A 150 -8.77 -18.86 -32.57
N VAL A 151 -7.51 -19.18 -32.88
CA VAL A 151 -6.39 -19.04 -31.92
C VAL A 151 -5.99 -17.56 -31.73
N THR A 152 -6.21 -16.71 -32.74
CA THR A 152 -5.80 -15.30 -32.67
C THR A 152 -6.73 -14.41 -31.81
N ASP A 153 -7.99 -14.81 -31.59
CA ASP A 153 -8.96 -13.99 -30.87
C ASP A 153 -8.83 -14.10 -29.33
N LEU A 154 -8.42 -15.27 -28.82
CA LEU A 154 -8.19 -15.50 -27.39
C LEU A 154 -7.02 -14.68 -26.84
N GLY A 155 -5.93 -14.56 -27.61
CA GLY A 155 -4.76 -13.74 -27.25
C GLY A 155 -5.10 -12.24 -27.13
N ARG A 156 -5.97 -11.75 -28.03
CA ARG A 156 -6.40 -10.34 -28.03
C ARG A 156 -7.21 -9.99 -26.78
N LYS A 157 -8.17 -10.85 -26.40
CA LYS A 157 -9.01 -10.67 -25.19
C LYS A 157 -8.17 -10.66 -23.91
N ARG A 158 -7.19 -11.56 -23.79
CA ARG A 158 -6.29 -11.63 -22.63
C ARG A 158 -5.43 -10.37 -22.47
N SER A 159 -4.94 -9.79 -23.57
CA SER A 159 -4.14 -8.56 -23.53
C SER A 159 -4.95 -7.32 -23.10
N ALA A 160 -6.21 -7.24 -23.56
CA ALA A 160 -7.11 -6.15 -23.20
C ALA A 160 -7.48 -6.20 -21.71
N GLN A 161 -7.71 -7.40 -21.17
CA GLN A 161 -7.99 -7.61 -19.75
C GLN A 161 -6.79 -7.22 -18.87
N ALA A 162 -5.57 -7.66 -19.22
CA ALA A 162 -4.36 -7.31 -18.48
C ALA A 162 -4.17 -5.79 -18.37
N THR A 163 -4.39 -5.06 -19.47
CA THR A 163 -4.27 -3.60 -19.51
C THR A 163 -5.30 -2.91 -18.60
N ARG A 164 -6.53 -3.45 -18.52
CA ARG A 164 -7.58 -2.91 -17.64
C ARG A 164 -7.21 -3.10 -16.18
N VAL A 165 -6.77 -4.30 -15.79
CA VAL A 165 -6.36 -4.60 -14.41
C VAL A 165 -5.22 -3.68 -13.96
N THR A 166 -4.18 -3.52 -14.79
CA THR A 166 -3.07 -2.62 -14.45
C THR A 166 -3.54 -1.18 -14.27
N LYS A 167 -4.42 -0.68 -15.14
CA LYS A 167 -4.98 0.68 -14.99
C LYS A 167 -5.73 0.84 -13.67
N THR A 168 -6.58 -0.12 -13.30
CA THR A 168 -7.30 -0.11 -12.02
C THR A 168 -6.34 -0.09 -10.83
N VAL A 169 -5.33 -0.96 -10.81
CA VAL A 169 -4.36 -1.06 -9.71
C VAL A 169 -3.58 0.25 -9.56
N VAL A 170 -3.15 0.86 -10.68
CA VAL A 170 -2.47 2.16 -10.66
C VAL A 170 -3.38 3.26 -10.10
N THR A 171 -4.63 3.30 -10.54
CA THR A 171 -5.62 4.28 -10.05
C THR A 171 -5.86 4.12 -8.55
N LEU A 172 -6.05 2.89 -8.07
CA LEU A 172 -6.22 2.60 -6.64
C LEU A 172 -5.01 3.05 -5.82
N ALA A 173 -3.79 2.72 -6.27
CA ALA A 173 -2.57 3.15 -5.61
C ALA A 173 -2.44 4.68 -5.56
N SER A 174 -2.78 5.38 -6.65
CA SER A 174 -2.73 6.84 -6.68
C SER A 174 -3.77 7.51 -5.76
N LEU A 175 -4.97 6.94 -5.67
CA LEU A 175 -6.02 7.45 -4.78
C LEU A 175 -5.67 7.20 -3.32
N PHE A 176 -5.12 6.02 -3.00
CA PHE A 176 -4.60 5.71 -1.67
C PHE A 176 -3.52 6.71 -1.22
N MET A 177 -2.59 7.07 -2.12
CA MET A 177 -1.56 8.08 -1.85
C MET A 177 -2.15 9.45 -1.57
N LEU A 178 -3.15 9.87 -2.34
CA LEU A 178 -3.83 11.16 -2.15
C LEU A 178 -4.57 11.24 -0.82
N PHE A 179 -5.27 10.17 -0.42
CA PHE A 179 -6.02 10.16 0.84
C PHE A 179 -5.15 9.99 2.08
N SER A 180 -3.96 9.40 1.95
CA SER A 180 -3.02 9.24 3.08
C SER A 180 -2.13 10.45 3.32
N LEU A 181 -2.05 11.41 2.38
CA LEU A 181 -1.25 12.62 2.51
C LEU A 181 -1.67 13.50 3.70
N PRO A 182 -2.96 13.83 3.91
CA PRO A 182 -3.37 14.69 5.03
C PRO A 182 -3.05 14.09 6.41
N SER A 183 -3.18 12.76 6.53
CA SER A 183 -2.79 12.04 7.76
C SER A 183 -1.29 12.18 8.03
N SER A 184 -0.47 12.00 6.99
CA SER A 184 0.99 12.13 7.09
C SER A 184 1.41 13.56 7.46
N VAL A 185 0.80 14.56 6.81
CA VAL A 185 1.04 15.98 7.13
C VAL A 185 0.65 16.27 8.58
N ASN A 186 -0.48 15.75 9.06
CA ASN A 186 -0.93 15.96 10.44
C ASN A 186 0.06 15.39 11.48
N ILE A 187 0.60 14.20 11.23
CA ILE A 187 1.63 13.58 12.11
C ILE A 187 2.92 14.40 12.09
N ILE A 188 3.38 14.81 10.91
CA ILE A 188 4.58 15.65 10.78
C ILE A 188 4.39 16.97 11.53
N LEU A 189 3.23 17.62 11.36
CA LEU A 189 2.92 18.88 12.01
C LEU A 189 2.87 18.74 13.54
N ALA A 190 2.28 17.65 14.05
CA ALA A 190 2.28 17.32 15.47
C ALA A 190 3.67 17.02 16.05
N SER A 191 4.57 16.49 15.22
CA SER A 191 5.95 16.26 15.64
C SER A 191 6.82 17.51 15.58
N ALA A 192 6.59 18.39 14.59
CA ALA A 192 7.42 19.57 14.33
C ALA A 192 7.03 20.76 15.22
N LEU A 193 5.73 20.94 15.48
CA LEU A 193 5.22 22.07 16.25
C LEU A 193 4.72 21.58 17.60
N ARG A 194 5.47 21.88 18.66
CA ARG A 194 5.08 21.52 20.04
C ARG A 194 3.77 22.18 20.48
N GLU A 195 3.45 23.33 19.89
CA GLU A 195 2.20 24.07 20.08
C GLU A 195 1.01 23.43 19.34
N TYR A 196 1.27 22.58 18.34
CA TYR A 196 0.29 21.76 17.66
C TYR A 196 0.10 20.43 18.41
N SER A 197 -0.39 20.56 19.65
CA SER A 197 -0.61 19.44 20.58
C SER A 197 -2.01 19.55 21.19
N ILE A 198 -2.48 18.45 21.81
CA ILE A 198 -3.80 18.36 22.45
C ILE A 198 -3.98 19.46 23.53
N SER A 199 -2.90 19.82 24.22
CA SER A 199 -2.89 20.89 25.24
C SER A 199 -2.42 22.24 24.70
N GLY A 200 -2.06 22.34 23.42
CA GLY A 200 -1.53 23.55 22.81
C GLY A 200 -2.62 24.53 22.38
N SER A 201 -2.22 25.76 22.02
CA SER A 201 -3.12 26.79 21.51
C SER A 201 -3.81 26.42 20.19
N LEU A 202 -3.25 25.45 19.45
CA LEU A 202 -3.76 24.97 18.16
C LEU A 202 -4.51 23.63 18.28
N SER A 203 -4.99 23.27 19.47
CA SER A 203 -5.69 22.00 19.73
C SER A 203 -6.92 21.79 18.83
N PHE A 204 -7.66 22.85 18.50
CA PHE A 204 -8.79 22.79 17.57
C PHE A 204 -8.36 22.37 16.15
N LEU A 205 -7.27 22.95 15.64
CA LEU A 205 -6.75 22.63 14.30
C LEU A 205 -6.24 21.19 14.25
N PHE A 206 -5.58 20.74 15.32
CA PHE A 206 -5.16 19.34 15.51
C PHE A 206 -6.36 18.38 15.45
N PHE A 207 -7.44 18.69 16.17
CA PHE A 207 -8.64 17.86 16.17
C PHE A 207 -9.33 17.86 14.79
N LEU A 208 -9.44 19.03 14.15
CA LEU A 208 -10.05 19.16 12.82
C LEU A 208 -9.29 18.37 11.76
N MET A 209 -7.96 18.49 11.71
CA MET A 209 -7.13 17.71 10.78
C MET A 209 -7.16 16.22 11.10
N GLY A 210 -7.29 15.85 12.38
CA GLY A 210 -7.56 14.47 12.81
C GLY A 210 -8.87 13.93 12.23
N GLN A 211 -9.97 14.68 12.35
CA GLN A 211 -11.27 14.30 11.80
C GLN A 211 -11.25 14.22 10.27
N ILE A 212 -10.61 15.19 9.59
CA ILE A 212 -10.45 15.16 8.14
C ILE A 212 -9.66 13.92 7.71
N SER A 213 -8.57 13.59 8.40
CA SER A 213 -7.77 12.40 8.12
C SER A 213 -8.58 11.12 8.30
N LEU A 214 -9.42 11.06 9.34
CA LEU A 214 -10.31 9.93 9.60
C LEU A 214 -11.35 9.78 8.48
N LEU A 215 -12.02 10.88 8.09
CA LEU A 215 -12.97 10.90 6.98
C LEU A 215 -12.33 10.47 5.66
N LEU A 216 -11.13 10.94 5.35
CA LEU A 216 -10.41 10.54 4.13
C LEU A 216 -10.02 9.06 4.16
N ASN A 217 -9.73 8.50 5.34
CA ASN A 217 -9.46 7.07 5.49
C ASN A 217 -10.71 6.21 5.27
N GLU A 218 -11.87 6.65 5.76
CA GLU A 218 -13.16 6.01 5.46
C GLU A 218 -13.49 6.12 3.96
N LEU A 219 -13.27 7.29 3.37
CA LEU A 219 -13.43 7.51 1.93
C LEU A 219 -12.50 6.64 1.11
N ASN A 220 -11.28 6.37 1.55
CA ASN A 220 -10.35 5.45 0.88
C ASN A 220 -10.94 4.03 0.76
N SER A 221 -11.62 3.55 1.81
CA SER A 221 -12.36 2.28 1.75
C SER A 221 -13.56 2.34 0.80
N ALA A 222 -14.35 3.43 0.83
CA ALA A 222 -15.49 3.63 -0.06
C ALA A 222 -15.08 3.75 -1.54
N VAL A 223 -13.98 4.42 -1.82
CA VAL A 223 -13.43 4.60 -3.17
C VAL A 223 -12.96 3.29 -3.76
N ASN A 224 -12.40 2.36 -2.96
CA ASN A 224 -12.10 1.02 -3.43
C ASN A 224 -13.37 0.35 -3.99
N LEU A 225 -14.48 0.40 -3.26
CA LEU A 225 -15.77 -0.15 -3.72
C LEU A 225 -16.27 0.56 -4.99
N LEU A 226 -16.13 1.89 -5.06
CA LEU A 226 -16.54 2.68 -6.23
C LEU A 226 -15.70 2.34 -7.47
N VAL A 227 -14.39 2.14 -7.30
CA VAL A 227 -13.51 1.70 -8.39
C VAL A 227 -13.85 0.28 -8.83
N PHE A 228 -14.15 -0.64 -7.90
CA PHE A 228 -14.62 -1.98 -8.27
C PHE A 228 -15.92 -1.94 -9.07
N THR A 229 -16.89 -1.13 -8.65
CA THR A 229 -18.17 -0.98 -9.36
C THR A 229 -18.00 -0.33 -10.73
N ALA A 230 -17.11 0.66 -10.87
CA ALA A 230 -16.83 1.32 -12.13
C ALA A 230 -16.06 0.42 -13.12
N THR A 231 -15.10 -0.37 -12.63
CA THR A 231 -14.14 -1.07 -13.51
C THR A 231 -14.56 -2.49 -13.90
N MET A 232 -15.46 -3.12 -13.14
CA MET A 232 -15.90 -4.50 -13.39
C MET A 232 -17.32 -4.53 -14.01
N PRO A 233 -17.47 -4.64 -15.34
CA PRO A 233 -18.78 -4.69 -15.99
C PRO A 233 -19.60 -5.91 -15.57
N ASN A 234 -18.93 -7.04 -15.31
CA ASN A 234 -19.59 -8.26 -14.82
C ASN A 234 -20.19 -8.06 -13.42
N PHE A 235 -19.51 -7.28 -12.57
CA PHE A 235 -20.02 -6.93 -11.24
C PHE A 235 -21.22 -6.01 -11.34
N ARG A 236 -21.22 -5.04 -12.27
CA ARG A 236 -22.39 -4.18 -12.54
C ARG A 236 -23.59 -5.01 -12.99
N ALA A 237 -23.38 -5.99 -13.86
CA ALA A 237 -24.44 -6.89 -14.31
C ALA A 237 -25.03 -7.70 -13.13
N ALA A 238 -24.18 -8.27 -12.27
CA ALA A 238 -24.63 -9.00 -11.08
C ALA A 238 -25.35 -8.09 -10.06
N LEU A 239 -24.83 -6.89 -9.81
CA LEU A 239 -25.48 -5.90 -8.93
C LEU A 239 -26.88 -5.52 -9.46
N LEU A 240 -26.97 -5.21 -10.75
CA LEU A 240 -28.25 -4.89 -11.39
C LEU A 240 -29.22 -6.05 -11.33
N GLN A 241 -28.74 -7.29 -11.49
CA GLN A 241 -29.56 -8.50 -11.37
C GLN A 241 -30.13 -8.68 -9.95
N ILE A 242 -29.32 -8.42 -8.91
CA ILE A 242 -29.78 -8.47 -7.52
C ILE A 242 -30.82 -7.37 -7.28
N PHE A 243 -30.55 -6.13 -7.69
CA PHE A 243 -31.47 -5.01 -7.51
C PHE A 243 -32.75 -5.13 -8.33
N SER A 244 -32.73 -5.80 -9.50
CA SER A 244 -33.94 -6.06 -10.29
C SER A 244 -34.81 -7.14 -9.65
N ASN A 245 -34.20 -8.17 -9.04
CA ASN A 245 -34.95 -9.24 -8.37
C ASN A 245 -35.57 -8.79 -7.04
N SER A 246 -34.99 -7.82 -6.34
CA SER A 246 -35.52 -7.31 -5.06
C SER A 246 -36.67 -6.31 -5.18
N ARG A 247 -37.16 -5.99 -6.40
CA ARG A 247 -38.32 -5.12 -6.62
C ARG A 247 -39.64 -5.89 -6.86
N LEU A 248 -39.66 -7.18 -6.57
CA LEU A 248 -40.86 -8.03 -6.55
C LEU A 248 -41.25 -8.32 -5.10
#